data_AF-A0A2T0RI34-F1
#
_entry.id   AF-A0A2T0RI34-F1
#
_cell.length_a   1.000
_cell.length_b   1.000
_cell.length_c   1.000
_cell.angle_alpha   90.00
_cell.angle_beta   90.00
_cell.angle_gamma   90.00
#
_symmetry.space_group_name_H-M   'P 1'
#
loop_
_entity.id
_entity.type
_entity.pdbx_description
1 polymer ?
#
loop_
_entity_poly.entity_id
_entity_poly.type
_entity_poly.pdbx_seq_one_letter_code
_entity_poly.pdbx_strand_id
1 'polypeptide(L)'
;MSPESVASRLAAGDGVRAVFLSLVRDGVPPDAAATAVCVAAGSRREDAVERLGQFAGLWEELRPGEEADGIDLLIAQGCFEPDADLDDRRREARDHLRAALSSVTGIPSGAAASLSNRLRTGRLVDAHLQLERLGGRRWPDNARFWAALRRAGELLGLGADPGRPQSPEAPQK
;
A
#
# COMPACT_ATOMS: atom_id res chain seq x y z
N MET A 1 29.34 3.40 -3.20
CA MET A 1 28.55 4.02 -2.11
C MET A 1 28.09 2.93 -1.15
N SER A 2 28.29 3.06 0.17
CA SER A 2 27.88 2.06 1.18
C SER A 2 26.39 2.23 1.54
N PRO A 3 25.63 1.16 1.87
CA PRO A 3 24.24 1.29 2.34
C PRO A 3 24.06 2.23 3.54
N GLU A 4 25.06 2.38 4.43
CA GLU A 4 25.03 3.37 5.53
C GLU A 4 24.97 4.81 5.03
N SER A 5 25.62 5.11 3.90
CA SER A 5 25.58 6.45 3.31
C SER A 5 24.23 6.75 2.64
N VAL A 6 23.49 5.73 2.19
CA VAL A 6 22.12 5.89 1.68
C VAL A 6 21.17 6.20 2.83
N ALA A 7 21.26 5.44 3.93
CA ALA A 7 20.44 5.66 5.12
C ALA A 7 20.69 7.03 5.76
N SER A 8 21.95 7.45 5.87
CA SER A 8 22.32 8.76 6.41
C SER A 8 21.73 9.91 5.58
N ARG A 9 21.72 9.79 4.25
CA ARG A 9 21.14 10.81 3.36
C ARG A 9 19.61 10.89 3.48
N LEU A 10 18.93 9.76 3.51
CA LEU A 10 17.48 9.73 3.75
C LEU A 10 17.14 10.33 5.13
N ALA A 11 17.92 10.01 6.17
CA ALA A 11 17.75 10.60 7.51
C ALA A 11 18.03 12.11 7.54
N ALA A 12 18.93 12.61 6.67
CA ALA A 12 19.21 14.03 6.50
C ALA A 12 18.12 14.79 5.70
N GLY A 13 17.11 14.08 5.17
CA GLY A 13 15.99 14.65 4.44
C GLY A 13 16.16 14.67 2.92
N ASP A 14 17.20 14.03 2.37
CA ASP A 14 17.28 13.83 0.92
C ASP A 14 16.08 13.00 0.46
N GLY A 15 15.43 13.44 -0.62
CA GLY A 15 14.32 12.69 -1.21
C GLY A 15 14.78 11.37 -1.83
N VAL A 16 13.94 10.33 -1.73
CA VAL A 16 14.14 9.00 -2.35
C VAL A 16 14.63 9.10 -3.80
N ARG A 17 13.96 9.95 -4.60
CA ARG A 17 14.33 10.21 -6.00
C ARG A 17 15.77 10.70 -6.15
N ALA A 18 16.18 11.66 -5.33
CA ALA A 18 17.52 12.25 -5.41
C ALA A 18 18.61 11.26 -5.00
N VAL A 19 18.36 10.46 -3.96
CA VAL A 19 19.29 9.41 -3.51
C VAL A 19 19.42 8.32 -4.57
N PHE A 20 18.30 7.86 -5.14
CA PHE A 20 18.29 6.89 -6.23
C PHE A 20 19.08 7.37 -7.46
N LEU A 21 18.77 8.56 -7.97
CA LEU A 21 19.43 9.11 -9.16
C LEU A 21 20.93 9.33 -8.94
N SER A 22 21.33 9.66 -7.72
CA SER A 22 22.74 9.74 -7.33
C SER A 22 23.43 8.37 -7.44
N LEU A 23 22.81 7.31 -6.92
CA LEU A 23 23.36 5.95 -6.99
C LEU A 23 23.52 5.49 -8.44
N VAL A 24 22.52 5.72 -9.28
CA VAL A 24 22.57 5.36 -10.71
C VAL A 24 23.68 6.13 -11.42
N ARG A 25 23.83 7.43 -11.15
CA ARG A 25 24.92 8.25 -11.70
C ARG A 25 26.30 7.75 -11.29
N ASP A 26 26.42 7.19 -10.09
CA ASP A 26 27.65 6.59 -9.58
C ASP A 26 27.89 5.16 -10.11
N GLY A 27 27.08 4.70 -11.08
CA GLY A 27 27.24 3.42 -11.77
C GLY A 27 26.57 2.24 -11.10
N VAL A 28 25.71 2.46 -10.09
CA VAL A 28 24.92 1.39 -9.47
C VAL A 28 23.77 1.01 -10.42
N PRO A 29 23.57 -0.28 -10.75
CA PRO A 29 22.43 -0.70 -11.56
C PRO A 29 21.09 -0.24 -10.95
N PRO A 30 20.10 0.21 -11.74
CA PRO A 30 18.83 0.73 -11.24
C PRO A 30 18.11 -0.20 -10.24
N ASP A 31 18.03 -1.51 -10.50
CA ASP A 31 17.42 -2.47 -9.56
C ASP A 31 18.14 -2.53 -8.22
N ALA A 32 19.47 -2.51 -8.26
CA ALA A 32 20.30 -2.52 -7.06
C ALA A 32 20.17 -1.19 -6.28
N ALA A 33 20.08 -0.07 -6.99
CA ALA A 33 19.83 1.25 -6.41
C ALA A 33 18.46 1.32 -5.75
N ALA A 34 17.40 0.88 -6.42
CA ALA A 34 16.04 0.84 -5.86
C ALA A 34 15.99 -0.05 -4.61
N THR A 35 16.59 -1.23 -4.66
CA THR A 35 16.66 -2.14 -3.50
C THR A 35 17.41 -1.49 -2.33
N ALA A 36 18.55 -0.84 -2.59
CA ALA A 36 19.33 -0.15 -1.57
C ALA A 36 18.53 0.98 -0.89
N VAL A 37 17.76 1.75 -1.67
CA VAL A 37 16.90 2.81 -1.13
C VAL A 37 15.75 2.25 -0.30
N CYS A 38 15.09 1.16 -0.74
CA CYS A 38 14.07 0.48 0.07
C CYS A 38 14.61 -0.02 1.42
N VAL A 39 15.79 -0.62 1.42
CA VAL A 39 16.45 -1.13 2.64
C VAL A 39 16.84 0.03 3.56
N ALA A 40 17.41 1.09 3.00
CA ALA A 40 17.75 2.30 3.75
C ALA A 40 16.51 3.01 4.32
N ALA A 41 15.35 2.90 3.66
CA ALA A 41 14.06 3.38 4.16
C ALA A 41 13.43 2.46 5.22
N GLY A 42 14.09 1.36 5.59
CA GLY A 42 13.68 0.46 6.67
C GLY A 42 12.95 -0.81 6.22
N SER A 43 12.84 -1.08 4.91
CA SER A 43 12.32 -2.38 4.45
C SER A 43 13.36 -3.49 4.68
N ARG A 44 12.90 -4.72 4.96
CA ARG A 44 13.79 -5.89 4.87
C ARG A 44 14.17 -6.10 3.41
N ARG A 45 15.39 -6.59 3.16
CA ARG A 45 15.92 -6.77 1.81
C ARG A 45 15.07 -7.73 0.97
N GLU A 46 14.65 -8.84 1.55
CA GLU A 46 13.83 -9.86 0.87
C GLU A 46 12.49 -9.26 0.42
N ASP A 47 11.78 -8.59 1.33
CA ASP A 47 10.51 -7.91 1.03
C ASP A 47 10.68 -6.82 -0.04
N ALA A 48 11.80 -6.09 -0.01
CA ALA A 48 12.12 -5.07 -1.00
C ALA A 48 12.34 -5.68 -2.40
N VAL A 49 13.09 -6.78 -2.48
CA VAL A 49 13.37 -7.48 -3.74
C VAL A 49 12.11 -8.09 -4.32
N GLU A 50 11.29 -8.76 -3.51
CA GLU A 50 10.01 -9.34 -3.98
C GLU A 50 9.08 -8.25 -4.53
N ARG A 51 8.98 -7.12 -3.82
CA ARG A 51 8.16 -5.97 -4.21
C ARG A 51 8.63 -5.35 -5.53
N LEU A 52 9.94 -5.13 -5.67
CA LEU A 52 10.53 -4.57 -6.89
C LEU A 52 10.44 -5.56 -8.05
N GLY A 53 10.43 -6.87 -7.78
CA GLY A 53 10.24 -7.91 -8.79
C GLY A 53 8.92 -7.83 -9.54
N GLN A 54 7.89 -7.16 -8.99
CA GLN A 54 6.64 -6.88 -9.71
C GLN A 54 6.83 -5.91 -10.89
N PHE A 55 7.96 -5.20 -10.92
CA PHE A 55 8.38 -4.27 -11.97
C PHE A 55 9.60 -4.81 -12.72
N ALA A 56 9.81 -6.13 -12.73
CA ALA A 56 10.87 -6.76 -13.51
C ALA A 56 10.78 -6.33 -14.98
N GLY A 57 11.91 -5.92 -15.56
CA GLY A 57 11.98 -5.40 -16.92
C GLY A 57 11.70 -3.89 -17.05
N LEU A 58 11.23 -3.21 -16.01
CA LEU A 58 10.97 -1.76 -16.03
C LEU A 58 12.16 -0.97 -16.57
N TRP A 59 13.37 -1.27 -16.09
CA TRP A 59 14.57 -0.53 -16.49
C TRP A 59 15.08 -0.89 -17.88
N GLU A 60 14.66 -2.03 -18.44
CA GLU A 60 14.99 -2.43 -19.81
C GLU A 60 14.13 -1.70 -20.84
N GLU A 61 12.94 -1.25 -20.43
CA GLU A 61 12.01 -0.48 -21.26
C GLU A 61 12.36 1.02 -21.30
N LEU A 62 13.12 1.51 -20.33
CA LEU A 62 13.51 2.91 -20.22
C LEU A 62 14.75 3.23 -21.06
N ARG A 63 14.73 4.39 -21.72
CA ARG A 63 15.90 4.92 -22.42
C ARG A 63 16.88 5.54 -21.43
N PRO A 64 18.18 5.65 -21.78
CA PRO A 64 19.14 6.39 -20.98
C PRO A 64 18.64 7.82 -20.70
N GLY A 65 18.56 8.19 -19.42
CA GLY A 65 18.03 9.49 -18.96
C GLY A 65 16.56 9.46 -18.51
N GLU A 66 15.82 8.37 -18.72
CA GLU A 66 14.43 8.20 -18.28
C GLU A 66 14.33 7.51 -16.91
N GLU A 67 15.44 7.30 -16.20
CA GLU A 67 15.46 6.65 -14.88
C GLU A 67 14.67 7.46 -13.84
N ALA A 68 14.55 8.76 -14.06
CA ALA A 68 13.71 9.67 -13.30
C ALA A 68 12.22 9.30 -13.35
N ASP A 69 11.72 8.86 -14.51
CA ASP A 69 10.32 8.47 -14.68
C ASP A 69 10.07 7.09 -14.06
N GLY A 70 11.03 6.17 -14.21
CA GLY A 70 10.99 4.85 -13.57
C GLY A 70 10.94 4.95 -12.05
N ILE A 71 11.78 5.79 -11.44
CA ILE A 71 11.75 5.98 -9.98
C ILE A 71 10.47 6.68 -9.52
N ASP A 72 9.96 7.66 -10.28
CA ASP A 72 8.72 8.35 -9.95
C ASP A 72 7.51 7.39 -9.99
N LEU A 73 7.49 6.44 -10.94
CA LEU A 73 6.53 5.35 -10.95
C LEU A 73 6.63 4.50 -9.68
N LEU A 74 7.82 4.03 -9.30
CA LEU A 74 8.01 3.21 -8.10
C LEU A 74 7.64 3.96 -6.81
N ILE A 75 7.92 5.27 -6.74
CA ILE A 75 7.48 6.15 -5.64
C ILE A 75 5.95 6.22 -5.60
N ALA A 76 5.29 6.43 -6.75
CA ALA A 76 3.84 6.50 -6.83
C ALA A 76 3.15 5.16 -6.45
N GLN A 77 3.83 4.03 -6.67
CA GLN A 77 3.39 2.71 -6.23
C GLN A 77 3.71 2.43 -4.75
N GLY A 78 4.40 3.35 -4.07
CA GLY A 78 4.75 3.24 -2.65
C GLY A 78 5.87 2.25 -2.37
N CYS A 79 6.67 1.88 -3.37
CA CYS A 79 7.70 0.83 -3.24
C CYS A 79 8.74 1.12 -2.14
N PHE A 80 8.92 2.38 -1.77
CA PHE A 80 9.92 2.82 -0.79
C PHE A 80 9.36 3.07 0.62
N GLU A 81 8.05 2.96 0.81
CA GLU A 81 7.47 3.03 2.15
C GLU A 81 7.78 1.72 2.90
N PRO A 82 8.25 1.74 4.15
CA PRO A 82 8.45 0.52 4.93
C PRO A 82 7.12 -0.16 5.27
N ASP A 83 7.18 -1.47 5.50
CA ASP A 83 6.04 -2.22 6.00
C ASP A 83 5.70 -1.74 7.42
N ALA A 84 4.41 -1.55 7.70
CA ALA A 84 4.00 -1.10 9.01
C ALA A 84 4.16 -2.23 10.04
N ASP A 85 4.74 -1.91 11.19
CA ASP A 85 4.60 -2.75 12.37
C ASP A 85 3.20 -2.54 12.95
N LEU A 86 2.35 -3.54 12.76
CA LEU A 86 0.95 -3.50 13.16
C LEU A 86 0.79 -4.25 14.47
N ASP A 87 0.13 -3.68 15.47
CA ASP A 87 -0.33 -4.44 16.64
C ASP A 87 -1.32 -5.57 16.24
N ASP A 88 -1.63 -6.46 17.18
CA ASP A 88 -2.51 -7.61 16.93
C ASP A 88 -3.89 -7.20 16.38
N ARG A 89 -4.46 -6.12 16.92
CA ARG A 89 -5.77 -5.60 16.51
C ARG A 89 -5.74 -5.08 15.09
N ARG A 90 -4.69 -4.37 14.70
CA ARG A 90 -4.49 -3.86 13.34
C ARG A 90 -4.12 -4.97 12.37
N ARG A 91 -3.40 -6.01 12.80
CA ARG A 91 -3.19 -7.23 12.00
C ARG A 91 -4.51 -7.92 11.69
N GLU A 92 -5.37 -8.12 12.69
CA GLU A 92 -6.70 -8.71 12.51
C GLU A 92 -7.55 -7.85 11.56
N ALA A 93 -7.53 -6.53 11.71
CA ALA A 93 -8.24 -5.62 10.81
C ALA A 93 -7.74 -5.75 9.35
N ARG A 94 -6.41 -5.79 9.15
CA ARG A 94 -5.81 -6.00 7.83
C ARG A 94 -6.23 -7.32 7.21
N ASP A 95 -6.28 -8.39 8.00
CA ASP A 95 -6.65 -9.72 7.50
C ASP A 95 -8.13 -9.78 7.11
N HIS A 96 -9.02 -9.07 7.83
CA HIS A 96 -10.40 -8.86 7.38
C HIS A 96 -10.51 -8.04 6.10
N LEU A 97 -9.71 -6.99 5.93
CA LEU A 97 -9.67 -6.22 4.67
C LEU A 97 -9.19 -7.10 3.49
N ARG A 98 -8.19 -7.96 3.72
CA ARG A 98 -7.74 -8.97 2.73
C ARG A 98 -8.85 -9.97 2.41
N ALA A 99 -9.56 -10.46 3.42
CA ALA A 99 -10.68 -11.38 3.22
C ALA A 99 -11.82 -10.74 2.39
N ALA A 100 -12.08 -9.44 2.57
CA ALA A 100 -13.01 -8.70 1.72
C ALA A 100 -12.54 -8.69 0.27
N LEU A 101 -11.27 -8.37 0.00
CA LEU A 101 -10.69 -8.40 -1.35
C LEU A 101 -10.78 -9.78 -2.00
N SER A 102 -10.50 -10.84 -1.25
CA SER A 102 -10.56 -12.22 -1.75
C SER A 102 -11.98 -12.73 -2.02
N SER A 103 -13.01 -12.04 -1.53
CA SER A 103 -14.42 -12.41 -1.79
C SER A 103 -14.99 -11.85 -3.09
N VAL A 104 -14.21 -11.07 -3.84
CA VAL A 104 -14.63 -10.38 -5.06
C VAL A 104 -13.63 -10.58 -6.18
N THR A 105 -14.09 -10.41 -7.41
CA THR A 105 -13.26 -10.41 -8.62
C THR A 105 -13.45 -9.10 -9.39
N GLY A 106 -12.55 -8.81 -10.33
CA GLY A 106 -12.66 -7.62 -11.18
C GLY A 106 -12.32 -6.30 -10.47
N ILE A 107 -11.41 -6.33 -9.49
CA ILE A 107 -10.84 -5.12 -8.90
C ILE A 107 -10.00 -4.42 -9.98
N PRO A 108 -10.23 -3.14 -10.28
CA PRO A 108 -9.38 -2.39 -11.20
C PRO A 108 -7.90 -2.44 -10.78
N SER A 109 -6.98 -2.63 -11.73
CA SER A 109 -5.55 -2.79 -11.44
C SER A 109 -4.98 -1.66 -10.58
N GLY A 110 -5.31 -0.40 -10.90
CA GLY A 110 -4.89 0.75 -10.09
C GLY A 110 -5.47 0.76 -8.67
N ALA A 111 -6.69 0.26 -8.49
CA ALA A 111 -7.27 0.11 -7.15
C ALA A 111 -6.59 -1.03 -6.38
N ALA A 112 -6.31 -2.16 -7.04
CA ALA A 112 -5.61 -3.30 -6.44
C ALA A 112 -4.21 -2.92 -5.95
N ALA A 113 -3.42 -2.22 -6.78
CA ALA A 113 -2.10 -1.73 -6.39
C ALA A 113 -2.17 -0.77 -5.20
N SER A 114 -3.09 0.21 -5.26
CA SER A 114 -3.29 1.18 -4.19
C SER A 114 -3.74 0.54 -2.87
N LEU A 115 -4.63 -0.47 -2.93
CA LEU A 115 -5.10 -1.22 -1.76
C LEU A 115 -3.98 -2.08 -1.18
N SER A 116 -3.21 -2.78 -2.03
CA SER A 116 -2.05 -3.56 -1.59
C SER A 116 -1.06 -2.69 -0.83
N ASN A 117 -0.72 -1.52 -1.38
CA ASN A 117 0.18 -0.58 -0.72
C ASN A 117 -0.37 -0.12 0.65
N ARG A 118 -1.63 0.33 0.71
CA ARG A 118 -2.24 0.79 1.96
C ARG A 118 -2.31 -0.29 3.05
N LEU A 119 -2.58 -1.55 2.67
CA LEU A 119 -2.62 -2.66 3.61
C LEU A 119 -1.23 -2.99 4.17
N ARG A 120 -0.19 -2.87 3.33
CA ARG A 120 1.20 -3.11 3.69
C ARG A 120 1.76 -2.00 4.59
N THR A 121 1.50 -0.75 4.26
CA THR A 121 2.00 0.43 5.00
C THR A 121 1.10 0.83 6.16
N GLY A 122 0.13 -0.01 6.53
CA GLY A 122 -0.69 0.15 7.72
C GLY A 122 -1.72 1.26 7.64
N ARG A 123 -1.99 1.81 6.45
CA ARG A 123 -3.04 2.79 6.15
C ARG A 123 -4.42 2.12 6.06
N LEU A 124 -4.77 1.38 7.11
CA LEU A 124 -5.93 0.49 7.12
C LEU A 124 -7.27 1.23 7.06
N VAL A 125 -7.37 2.42 7.65
CA VAL A 125 -8.57 3.28 7.55
C VAL A 125 -8.78 3.73 6.10
N ASP A 126 -7.73 4.17 5.42
CA ASP A 126 -7.82 4.57 4.01
C ASP A 126 -8.22 3.39 3.12
N ALA A 127 -7.66 2.20 3.38
CA ALA A 127 -8.03 0.98 2.67
C ALA A 127 -9.50 0.60 2.90
N HIS A 128 -9.97 0.70 4.16
CA HIS A 128 -11.38 0.46 4.51
C HIS A 128 -12.31 1.41 3.76
N LEU A 129 -12.06 2.72 3.81
CA LEU A 129 -12.89 3.73 3.14
C LEU A 129 -12.88 3.58 1.61
N GLN A 130 -11.74 3.19 1.03
CA GLN A 130 -11.67 2.90 -0.40
C GLN A 130 -12.48 1.65 -0.77
N LEU A 131 -12.36 0.58 0.03
CA LEU A 131 -13.13 -0.64 -0.16
C LEU A 131 -14.62 -0.40 -0.02
N GLU A 132 -15.04 0.38 0.98
CA GLU A 132 -16.45 0.76 1.18
C GLU A 132 -17.01 1.47 -0.07
N ARG A 133 -16.30 2.49 -0.58
CA ARG A 133 -16.70 3.20 -1.81
C ARG A 133 -16.74 2.29 -3.03
N LEU A 134 -15.75 1.39 -3.18
CA LEU A 134 -15.67 0.48 -4.32
C LEU A 134 -16.77 -0.59 -4.26
N GLY A 135 -16.96 -1.19 -3.09
CA GLY A 135 -17.98 -2.21 -2.82
C GLY A 135 -19.39 -1.68 -3.01
N GLY A 136 -19.68 -0.46 -2.55
CA GLY A 136 -20.98 0.18 -2.76
C GLY A 136 -21.36 0.32 -4.23
N ARG A 137 -20.37 0.47 -5.12
CA ARG A 137 -20.60 0.62 -6.57
C ARG A 137 -20.61 -0.70 -7.32
N ARG A 138 -19.82 -1.69 -6.89
CA ARG A 138 -19.55 -2.90 -7.68
C ARG A 138 -20.14 -4.17 -7.10
N TRP A 139 -20.29 -4.23 -5.78
CA TRP A 139 -20.68 -5.45 -5.05
C TRP A 139 -21.68 -5.15 -3.93
N PRO A 140 -22.79 -4.42 -4.20
CA PRO A 140 -23.75 -4.04 -3.15
C PRO A 140 -24.34 -5.27 -2.44
N ASP A 141 -24.55 -6.37 -3.16
CA ASP A 141 -25.21 -7.58 -2.64
C ASP A 141 -24.22 -8.64 -2.12
N ASN A 142 -22.90 -8.37 -2.13
CA ASN A 142 -21.92 -9.36 -1.67
C ASN A 142 -21.82 -9.37 -0.14
N ALA A 143 -22.63 -10.23 0.49
CA ALA A 143 -22.68 -10.35 1.95
C ALA A 143 -21.32 -10.67 2.59
N ARG A 144 -20.49 -11.50 1.94
CA ARG A 144 -19.17 -11.88 2.47
C ARG A 144 -18.21 -10.68 2.48
N PHE A 145 -18.21 -9.91 1.40
CA PHE A 145 -17.44 -8.66 1.30
C PHE A 145 -17.80 -7.71 2.43
N TRP A 146 -19.10 -7.42 2.60
CA TRP A 146 -19.57 -6.46 3.60
C TRP A 146 -19.39 -6.94 5.04
N ALA A 147 -19.54 -8.23 5.30
CA ALA A 147 -19.28 -8.79 6.63
C ALA A 147 -17.81 -8.64 7.03
N ALA A 148 -16.89 -8.95 6.12
CA ALA A 148 -15.45 -8.78 6.36
C ALA A 148 -15.08 -7.31 6.52
N LEU A 149 -15.61 -6.42 5.67
CA LEU A 149 -15.36 -4.98 5.75
C LEU A 149 -15.86 -4.39 7.07
N ARG A 150 -17.07 -4.75 7.51
CA ARG A 150 -17.64 -4.28 8.79
C ARG A 150 -16.79 -4.71 9.98
N ARG A 151 -16.35 -5.97 9.99
CA ARG A 151 -15.49 -6.49 11.06
C ARG A 151 -14.16 -5.76 11.14
N ALA A 152 -13.56 -5.45 9.98
CA ALA A 152 -12.39 -4.57 9.93
C ALA A 152 -12.70 -3.18 10.50
N GLY A 153 -13.86 -2.60 10.16
CA GLY A 153 -14.31 -1.30 10.68
C GLY A 153 -14.43 -1.26 12.20
N GLU A 154 -15.02 -2.28 12.81
CA GLU A 154 -15.12 -2.43 14.28
C GLU A 154 -13.73 -2.43 14.95
N LEU A 155 -12.80 -3.22 14.39
CA LEU A 155 -11.43 -3.28 14.88
C LEU A 155 -10.71 -1.94 14.71
N LEU A 156 -11.00 -1.19 13.65
CA LEU A 156 -10.44 0.15 13.43
C LEU A 156 -11.15 1.26 14.22
N GLY A 157 -12.23 0.95 14.94
CA GLY A 157 -13.03 1.95 15.66
C GLY A 157 -13.87 2.85 14.74
N LEU A 158 -14.15 2.38 13.51
CA LEU A 158 -14.99 3.06 12.52
C LEU A 158 -16.49 2.76 12.70
N GLY A 159 -16.86 2.02 13.75
CA GLY A 159 -18.22 1.59 14.04
C GLY A 159 -19.09 2.69 14.67
N ALA A 160 -20.11 3.08 13.91
CA ALA A 160 -21.35 3.80 14.26
C ALA A 160 -21.22 5.03 15.19
N ASP A 161 -21.46 6.21 14.60
CA ASP A 161 -21.90 7.40 15.32
C ASP A 161 -23.02 7.05 16.32
N PRO A 162 -22.86 7.28 17.63
CA PRO A 162 -23.90 7.04 18.63
C PRO A 162 -25.15 7.93 18.45
N GLY A 163 -25.16 8.84 17.48
CA GLY A 163 -26.23 9.82 17.24
C GLY A 163 -27.26 9.48 16.15
N ARG A 164 -27.22 8.33 15.46
CA ARG A 164 -28.26 8.03 14.45
C ARG A 164 -29.52 7.49 15.12
N PRO A 165 -30.65 8.23 15.17
CA PRO A 165 -31.89 7.70 15.72
C PRO A 165 -32.32 6.48 14.91
N GLN A 166 -32.60 5.38 15.62
CA GLN A 166 -33.26 4.23 15.04
C GLN A 166 -34.63 4.70 14.57
N SER A 167 -34.89 4.62 13.25
CA SER A 167 -36.23 4.84 12.74
C SER A 167 -37.18 3.86 13.43
N PRO A 168 -38.27 4.33 14.04
CA PRO A 168 -39.17 3.47 14.78
C PRO A 168 -39.79 2.43 13.83
N GLU A 169 -39.73 1.19 14.27
CA GLU A 169 -40.40 0.05 13.67
C GLU A 169 -41.89 0.39 13.51
N ALA A 170 -42.38 0.41 12.27
CA ALA A 170 -43.79 0.65 12.00
C ALA A 170 -44.60 -0.56 12.52
N PRO A 171 -45.66 -0.34 13.31
CA PRO A 171 -46.47 -1.44 13.82
C PRO A 171 -47.19 -2.14 12.66
N GLN A 172 -46.98 -3.46 12.55
CA GLN A 172 -47.78 -4.31 11.69
C GLN A 172 -49.25 -4.23 12.13
N LYS A 173 -50.12 -3.91 11.16
CA LYS A 173 -51.56 -4.17 11.24
C LYS A 173 -51.87 -5.41 10.41
#